data_AF-A0A7J9YT00-F1
#
_entry.id   AF-A0A7J9YT00-F1
#
_cell.length_a   1.000
_cell.length_b   1.000
_cell.length_c   1.000
_cell.angle_alpha   90.00
_cell.angle_beta   90.00
_cell.angle_gamma   90.00
#
_symmetry.space_group_name_H-M   'P 1'
#
loop_
_entity.id
_entity.type
_entity.pdbx_description
1 polymer ?
#
loop_
_entity_poly.entity_id
_entity_poly.type
_entity_poly.pdbx_seq_one_letter_code
_entity_poly.pdbx_strand_id
1 'polypeptide(L)'
;MGFIAPDPGDRGEPDVKLGRSGGSAVGEHRRLVANGLQVLARGALVCPACSLPISPAPRIHPRAELRCAYCDHTSAAIEFLRSESFDTAANDVRLIARLA
;
A
#
# COMPACT_ATOMS: atom_id res chain seq x y z
N MET A 1 -50.18 4.09 -33.23
CA MET A 1 -49.26 3.36 -32.34
C MET A 1 -48.03 3.02 -33.15
N GLY A 2 -46.90 3.71 -32.91
CA GLY A 2 -45.64 3.46 -33.60
C GLY A 2 -44.72 2.63 -32.70
N PHE A 3 -44.24 1.50 -33.19
CA PHE A 3 -43.26 0.66 -32.49
C PHE A 3 -41.86 1.29 -32.64
N ILE A 4 -41.22 1.62 -31.52
CA ILE A 4 -39.80 1.99 -31.47
C ILE A 4 -39.03 0.67 -31.34
N ALA A 5 -38.16 0.37 -32.31
CA ALA A 5 -37.27 -0.79 -32.23
C ALA A 5 -36.19 -0.54 -31.15
N PRO A 6 -35.85 -1.52 -30.31
CA PRO A 6 -34.79 -1.35 -29.32
C PRO A 6 -33.43 -1.28 -30.04
N ASP A 7 -32.68 -0.22 -29.72
CA ASP A 7 -31.30 0.00 -30.15
C ASP A 7 -30.40 -1.13 -29.60
N PRO A 8 -29.69 -1.89 -30.45
CA PRO A 8 -28.78 -2.93 -29.98
C PRO A 8 -27.55 -2.22 -29.40
N GLY A 9 -27.59 -1.98 -28.09
CA GLY A 9 -26.53 -1.32 -27.35
C GLY A 9 -25.15 -1.88 -27.70
N ASP A 10 -24.23 -0.95 -27.95
CA ASP A 10 -22.84 -1.23 -28.30
C ASP A 10 -22.22 -2.17 -27.27
N ARG A 11 -21.78 -3.35 -27.73
CA ARG A 11 -21.19 -4.37 -26.88
C ARG A 11 -19.72 -4.02 -26.77
N GLY A 12 -19.39 -3.12 -25.84
CA GLY A 12 -18.02 -2.71 -25.57
C GLY A 12 -17.12 -3.92 -25.29
N GLU A 13 -16.48 -4.45 -26.33
CA GLU A 13 -15.44 -5.45 -26.23
C GLU A 13 -14.16 -4.74 -25.80
N PRO A 14 -13.56 -5.09 -24.65
CA PRO A 14 -12.22 -4.62 -24.35
C PRO A 14 -11.25 -5.32 -25.31
N ASP A 15 -10.55 -4.55 -26.16
CA ASP A 15 -9.39 -5.00 -26.93
C ASP A 15 -8.24 -5.36 -25.96
N VAL A 16 -8.31 -6.56 -25.37
CA VAL A 16 -7.21 -7.16 -24.65
C VAL A 16 -6.34 -7.91 -25.65
N LYS A 17 -5.36 -7.20 -26.23
CA LYS A 17 -4.22 -7.84 -26.87
C LYS A 17 -3.51 -8.72 -25.84
N LEU A 18 -3.80 -10.02 -25.87
CA LEU A 18 -3.07 -11.06 -25.16
C LEU A 18 -1.65 -11.16 -25.73
N GLY A 19 -0.78 -10.28 -25.26
CA GLY A 19 0.66 -10.41 -25.39
C GLY A 19 1.11 -11.62 -24.58
N ARG A 20 1.43 -12.70 -25.30
CA ARG A 20 2.30 -13.83 -24.93
C ARG A 20 2.98 -13.71 -23.56
N SER A 21 2.31 -14.17 -22.50
CA SER A 21 2.87 -14.32 -21.15
C SER A 21 3.65 -15.63 -21.07
N GLY A 22 4.87 -15.61 -21.60
CA GLY A 22 5.87 -16.65 -21.38
C GLY A 22 7.10 -16.08 -20.70
N GLY A 23 7.28 -16.41 -19.42
CA GLY A 23 8.55 -16.25 -18.71
C GLY A 23 8.49 -15.42 -17.42
N SER A 24 8.71 -16.10 -16.30
CA SER A 24 9.09 -15.57 -14.98
C SER A 24 7.98 -15.04 -14.07
N ALA A 25 7.15 -15.99 -13.61
CA ALA A 25 6.63 -15.96 -12.25
C ALA A 25 7.78 -16.15 -11.24
N VAL A 26 8.43 -15.06 -10.81
CA VAL A 26 9.17 -14.99 -9.53
C VAL A 26 9.07 -13.54 -9.04
N GLY A 27 8.61 -13.35 -7.80
CA GLY A 27 8.24 -12.06 -7.22
C GLY A 27 9.23 -10.93 -7.50
N GLU A 28 8.81 -10.00 -8.37
CA GLU A 28 9.50 -8.74 -8.57
C GLU A 28 9.13 -7.80 -7.42
N HIS A 29 9.64 -8.10 -6.22
CA HIS A 29 9.88 -7.05 -5.23
C HIS A 29 10.84 -6.08 -5.90
N ARG A 30 10.27 -5.01 -6.46
CA ARG A 30 10.96 -3.90 -7.10
C ARG A 30 11.92 -3.30 -6.07
N ARG A 31 13.12 -3.89 -5.99
CA ARG A 31 14.24 -3.46 -5.16
C ARG A 31 14.63 -2.09 -5.69
N LEU A 32 13.99 -1.06 -5.18
CA LEU A 32 14.39 0.33 -5.34
C LEU A 32 15.66 0.52 -4.49
N VAL A 33 16.77 -0.07 -4.92
CA VAL A 33 18.11 0.20 -4.38
C VAL A 33 18.61 1.45 -5.09
N ALA A 34 18.01 2.60 -4.76
CA ALA A 34 18.52 3.89 -5.18
C ALA A 34 19.10 4.56 -3.92
N ASN A 35 20.37 4.94 -3.99
CA ASN A 35 21.05 5.75 -2.95
C ASN A 35 21.34 5.05 -1.61
N GLY A 36 21.69 3.76 -1.62
CA GLY A 36 22.01 3.03 -0.38
C GLY A 36 20.80 2.79 0.53
N LEU A 37 19.59 2.98 0.02
CA LEU A 37 18.34 2.68 0.72
C LEU A 37 17.65 1.53 0.02
N GLN A 38 17.15 0.57 0.78
CA GLN A 38 16.28 -0.49 0.29
C GLN A 38 14.92 -0.38 1.00
N VAL A 39 13.83 -0.25 0.24
CA VAL A 39 12.48 -0.33 0.80
C VAL A 39 12.19 -1.80 1.13
N LEU A 40 11.94 -2.09 2.41
CA LEU A 40 11.58 -3.41 2.91
C LEU A 40 10.06 -3.63 2.89
N ALA A 41 9.30 -2.58 3.20
CA ALA A 41 7.85 -2.63 3.21
C ALA A 41 7.26 -1.23 2.95
N ARG A 42 6.02 -1.23 2.45
CA ARG A 42 5.17 -0.05 2.31
C ARG A 42 3.85 -0.32 3.02
N GLY A 43 3.31 0.65 3.73
CA GLY A 43 2.08 0.46 4.52
C GLY A 43 1.62 1.75 5.19
N ALA A 44 0.70 1.63 6.14
CA ALA A 44 0.32 2.71 7.05
C ALA A 44 0.68 2.36 8.49
N LEU A 45 0.77 3.38 9.35
CA LEU A 45 0.79 3.14 10.79
C LEU A 45 -0.63 3.12 11.32
N VAL A 46 -1.00 2.00 11.93
CA VAL A 46 -2.31 1.73 12.50
C VAL A 46 -2.11 1.16 13.89
N CYS A 47 -2.85 1.68 14.87
CA CYS A 47 -2.79 1.15 16.22
C CYS A 47 -3.24 -0.32 16.24
N PRO A 48 -2.42 -1.27 16.74
CA PRO A 48 -2.81 -2.68 16.80
C PRO A 48 -3.96 -2.95 17.78
N ALA A 49 -4.19 -2.05 18.75
CA ALA A 49 -5.23 -2.22 19.77
C ALA A 49 -6.60 -1.68 19.34
N CYS A 50 -6.65 -0.49 18.72
CA CYS A 50 -7.92 0.18 18.38
C CYS A 50 -8.14 0.36 16.87
N SER A 51 -7.21 -0.10 16.02
CA SER A 51 -7.26 0.04 14.56
C SER A 51 -7.30 1.49 14.04
N LEU A 52 -6.97 2.47 14.88
CA LEU A 52 -6.97 3.87 14.48
C LEU A 52 -5.70 4.20 13.68
N PRO A 53 -5.80 4.84 12.49
CA PRO A 53 -4.64 5.27 11.72
C PRO A 53 -3.89 6.41 12.43
N ILE A 54 -2.57 6.39 12.35
CA ILE A 54 -1.67 7.34 13.01
C ILE A 54 -0.83 8.02 11.94
N SER A 55 -0.76 9.35 11.98
CA SER A 55 0.16 10.14 11.16
C SER A 55 1.44 10.42 11.95
N PRO A 56 2.56 9.73 11.68
CA PRO A 56 3.81 9.92 12.42
C PRO A 56 4.56 11.20 12.03
N ALA A 57 5.59 11.51 12.82
CA ALA A 57 6.66 12.40 12.38
C ALA A 57 7.38 11.82 11.13
N PRO A 58 8.03 12.66 10.30
CA PRO A 58 8.53 12.25 8.98
C PRO A 58 9.56 11.11 8.99
N ARG A 59 10.28 10.90 10.11
CA ARG A 59 11.29 9.85 10.28
C ARG A 59 11.23 9.32 11.70
N ILE A 60 11.04 8.01 11.84
CA ILE A 60 10.99 7.31 13.12
C ILE A 60 11.83 6.05 13.02
N HIS A 61 12.60 5.76 14.06
CA HIS A 61 13.35 4.50 14.12
C HIS A 61 12.36 3.33 14.32
N PRO A 62 12.49 2.18 13.64
CA PRO A 62 11.52 1.08 13.76
C PRO A 62 11.30 0.56 15.19
N ARG A 63 12.34 0.67 16.03
CA ARG A 63 12.30 0.31 17.46
C ARG A 63 11.96 1.47 18.40
N ALA A 64 11.72 2.67 17.88
CA ALA A 64 11.27 3.78 18.72
C ALA A 64 9.89 3.44 19.28
N GLU A 65 9.65 3.85 20.53
CA GLU A 65 8.35 3.71 21.17
C GLU A 65 7.35 4.68 20.54
N LEU A 66 6.17 4.18 20.20
CA LEU A 66 5.02 4.95 19.76
C LEU A 66 3.85 4.71 20.71
N ARG A 67 3.20 5.80 21.10
CA ARG A 67 1.95 5.79 21.86
C ARG A 67 0.79 6.23 20.97
N CYS A 68 -0.28 5.45 20.94
CA CYS A 68 -1.53 5.84 20.29
C CYS A 68 -2.18 6.98 21.08
N ALA A 69 -2.46 8.11 20.43
CA ALA A 69 -3.10 9.27 21.07
C ALA A 69 -4.58 9.05 21.43
N TYR A 70 -5.18 7.92 21.02
CA TYR A 70 -6.59 7.61 21.28
C TYR A 70 -6.79 6.59 22.41
N CYS A 71 -6.16 5.41 22.33
CA CYS A 71 -6.35 4.33 23.31
C CYS A 71 -5.16 4.12 24.26
N ASP A 72 -4.14 5.00 24.18
CA ASP A 72 -2.92 4.93 24.98
C ASP A 72 -2.07 3.66 24.84
N HIS A 73 -2.37 2.82 23.85
CA HIS A 73 -1.53 1.67 23.53
C HIS A 73 -0.13 2.12 23.13
N THR A 74 0.88 1.52 23.77
CA THR A 74 2.30 1.82 23.56
C THR A 74 3.03 0.57 23.07
N SER A 75 3.77 0.69 21.96
CA SER A 75 4.57 -0.38 21.39
C SER A 75 5.67 0.16 20.49
N ALA A 76 6.53 -0.69 19.95
CA ALA A 76 7.53 -0.29 18.96
C ALA A 76 6.86 0.17 17.65
N ALA A 77 7.43 1.19 16.99
CA ALA A 77 6.86 1.78 15.78
C ALA A 77 6.58 0.76 14.67
N ILE A 78 7.43 -0.26 14.54
CA ILE A 78 7.26 -1.33 13.56
C ILE A 78 5.99 -2.18 13.80
N GLU A 79 5.52 -2.29 15.04
CA GLU A 79 4.30 -3.06 15.39
C GLU A 79 3.01 -2.34 14.93
N PHE A 80 3.10 -1.03 14.73
CA PHE A 80 2.03 -0.22 14.15
C PHE A 80 1.98 -0.35 12.62
N LEU A 81 3.03 -0.88 11.97
CA LEU A 81 3.04 -1.00 10.52
C LEU A 81 2.01 -2.05 10.05
N ARG A 82 1.16 -1.65 9.12
CA ARG A 82 0.25 -2.54 8.39
C ARG A 82 0.55 -2.46 6.91
N SER A 83 1.04 -3.57 6.36
CA SER A 83 1.40 -3.68 4.95
C SER A 83 0.16 -3.55 4.06
N GLU A 84 0.33 -2.89 2.92
CA GLU A 84 -0.71 -2.78 1.87
C GLU A 84 -2.06 -2.16 2.31
N SER A 85 -2.14 -1.56 3.50
CA SER A 85 -3.31 -0.78 3.96
C SER A 85 -2.98 0.70 3.93
N PHE A 86 -3.70 1.49 3.14
CA PHE A 86 -3.56 2.94 3.09
C PHE A 86 -4.94 3.58 2.93
N ASP A 87 -5.37 4.38 3.91
CA ASP A 87 -6.62 5.13 3.78
C ASP A 87 -6.43 6.38 2.92
N THR A 88 -5.26 7.03 3.01
CA THR A 88 -4.90 8.25 2.29
C THR A 88 -3.39 8.35 2.03
N ALA A 89 -2.98 9.23 1.12
CA ALA A 89 -1.57 9.54 0.88
C ALA A 89 -0.85 10.10 2.13
N ALA A 90 -1.58 10.73 3.05
CA ALA A 90 -1.02 11.24 4.31
C ALA A 90 -0.56 10.13 5.26
N ASN A 91 -1.07 8.91 5.08
CA ASN A 91 -0.72 7.73 5.89
C ASN A 91 0.26 6.78 5.17
N ASP A 92 0.81 7.14 4.00
CA ASP A 92 1.79 6.31 3.29
C ASP A 92 3.15 6.33 4.02
N VAL A 93 3.54 5.17 4.54
CA VAL A 93 4.77 4.95 5.30
C VAL A 93 5.61 3.87 4.63
N ARG A 94 6.92 4.07 4.65
CA ARG A 94 7.91 3.13 4.09
C ARG A 94 8.88 2.68 5.17
N LEU A 95 9.02 1.37 5.34
CA LEU A 95 10.10 0.78 6.10
C LEU A 95 11.31 0.65 5.17
N ILE A 96 12.43 1.26 5.56
CA ILE A 96 13.66 1.28 4.77
C ILE A 96 14.83 0.67 5.56
N ALA A 97 15.65 -0.13 4.89
CA ALA A 97 16.99 -0.48 5.33
C ALA A 97 17.99 0.51 4.72
N ARG A 98 18.95 0.96 5.53
CA ARG A 98 20.16 1.63 5.01
C ARG A 98 21.21 0.55 4.76
N LEU A 99 21.71 0.49 3.54
CA LEU A 99 22.80 -0.38 3.14
C LEU A 99 24.11 0.41 3.31
N ALA A 100 25.04 -0.16 4.06
CA ALA A 100 26.39 0.38 4.28
C ALA A 100 27.37 -0.16 3.24
#